data_AF-A0AA85BV15-F1
#
_entry.id   AF-A0AA85BV15-F1
#
_cell.length_a   1.000
_cell.length_b   1.000
_cell.length_c   1.000
_cell.angle_alpha   90.00
_cell.angle_beta   90.00
_cell.angle_gamma   90.00
#
_symmetry.space_group_name_H-M   'P 1'
#
loop_
_entity.id
_entity.type
_entity.pdbx_description
1 polymer ?
#
loop_
_entity_poly.entity_id
_entity_poly.type
_entity_poly.pdbx_seq_one_letter_code
_entity_poly.pdbx_strand_id
1 'polypeptide(L)'
;MGKKHTFSYSRNRKRLGKKQKAKLKIKNPVINSAWKYGLSVKSNFNRLGLAYDANEALGNNCGQVLTNGEYDDNDAVTKNMPRQKKTSVVKVLEELAKHKKQKPVFVSGDDQLFCIYNLEMYPEDDFESMSRDPKNVYQLTSKQIERLINKFKQTTGFQKYLKDKQSGELAIDELFNEELIWCQLSLRVMYYIFILFSFI
;
A
#
# COMPACT_ATOMS: atom_id res chain seq x y z
N MET A 1 13.14 -20.61 -56.59
CA MET A 1 14.12 -21.65 -56.22
C MET A 1 14.43 -21.55 -54.72
N GLY A 2 13.83 -22.39 -53.87
CA GLY A 2 14.07 -22.38 -52.42
C GLY A 2 15.41 -23.04 -52.05
N LYS A 3 16.14 -22.49 -51.07
CA LYS A 3 17.40 -23.08 -50.58
C LYS A 3 17.10 -24.44 -49.92
N LYS A 4 17.70 -25.51 -50.45
CA LYS A 4 17.63 -26.86 -49.84
C LYS A 4 18.37 -26.84 -48.51
N HIS A 5 17.70 -27.23 -47.42
CA HIS A 5 18.33 -27.38 -46.11
C HIS A 5 19.15 -28.68 -46.06
N THR A 6 20.41 -28.63 -46.46
CA THR A 6 21.32 -29.77 -46.37
C THR A 6 21.97 -29.84 -44.98
N PHE A 7 22.08 -31.05 -44.43
CA PHE A 7 22.76 -31.30 -43.17
C PHE A 7 24.28 -31.25 -43.37
N SER A 8 24.96 -30.31 -42.71
CA SER A 8 26.41 -30.13 -42.81
C SER A 8 27.13 -30.89 -41.69
N TYR A 9 27.85 -31.95 -42.02
CA TYR A 9 28.61 -32.77 -41.05
C TYR A 9 29.71 -31.99 -40.31
N SER A 10 30.24 -30.91 -40.90
CA SER A 10 31.23 -30.03 -40.26
C SER A 10 30.68 -29.17 -39.10
N ARG A 11 29.35 -29.05 -39.00
CA ARG A 11 28.70 -28.18 -38.00
C ARG A 11 27.96 -29.02 -36.97
N ASN A 12 28.52 -29.13 -35.77
CA ASN A 12 27.83 -29.77 -34.65
C ASN A 12 26.69 -28.87 -34.13
N ARG A 13 25.47 -29.09 -34.65
CA ARG A 13 24.26 -28.31 -34.30
C ARG A 13 23.93 -28.34 -32.81
N LYS A 14 24.24 -29.44 -32.09
CA LYS A 14 24.06 -29.53 -30.63
C LYS A 14 24.96 -28.54 -29.89
N ARG A 15 26.22 -28.41 -30.31
CA ARG A 15 27.16 -27.42 -29.74
C ARG A 15 26.76 -25.99 -30.09
N LEU A 16 26.26 -25.75 -31.31
CA LEU A 16 25.75 -24.43 -31.71
C LEU A 16 24.51 -24.03 -30.90
N GLY A 17 23.56 -24.94 -30.70
CA GLY A 17 22.38 -24.69 -29.85
C GLY A 17 22.76 -24.35 -28.41
N LYS A 18 23.73 -25.07 -27.82
CA LYS A 18 24.25 -24.73 -26.47
C LYS A 18 24.91 -23.35 -26.38
N LYS A 19 25.44 -22.83 -27.50
CA LYS A 19 26.03 -21.48 -27.58
C LYS A 19 24.99 -20.41 -27.88
N GLN A 20 23.80 -20.77 -28.38
CA GLN A 20 22.71 -19.84 -28.61
C GLN A 20 22.11 -19.43 -27.27
N LYS A 21 22.36 -18.18 -26.87
CA LYS A 21 21.78 -17.60 -25.67
C LYS A 21 20.34 -17.20 -25.97
N ALA A 22 19.41 -17.58 -25.10
CA ALA A 22 18.03 -17.11 -25.20
C ALA A 22 17.98 -15.58 -25.11
N LYS A 23 17.10 -14.96 -25.91
CA LYS A 23 16.90 -13.51 -25.85
C LYS A 23 16.25 -13.15 -24.52
N LEU A 24 16.89 -12.26 -23.77
CA LEU A 24 16.35 -11.74 -22.50
C LEU A 24 15.09 -10.90 -22.78
N LYS A 25 14.02 -11.16 -22.04
CA LYS A 25 12.79 -10.35 -22.05
C LYS A 25 12.82 -9.41 -20.85
N ILE A 26 13.06 -8.12 -21.10
CA ILE A 26 13.14 -7.08 -20.05
C ILE A 26 11.77 -6.43 -19.93
N LYS A 27 11.20 -6.42 -18.71
CA LYS A 27 9.87 -5.86 -18.44
C LYS A 27 9.86 -4.33 -18.40
N ASN A 28 10.89 -3.72 -17.82
CA ASN A 28 10.95 -2.27 -17.69
C ASN A 28 11.32 -1.61 -19.03
N PRO A 29 10.49 -0.70 -19.58
CA PRO A 29 10.73 -0.09 -20.88
C PRO A 29 11.98 0.80 -20.91
N VAL A 30 12.29 1.49 -19.81
CA VAL A 30 13.46 2.38 -19.69
C VAL A 30 14.77 1.58 -19.75
N ILE A 31 14.81 0.42 -19.08
CA ILE A 31 15.98 -0.46 -19.13
C ILE A 31 16.07 -1.17 -20.48
N ASN A 32 14.92 -1.59 -21.03
CA ASN A 32 14.88 -2.29 -22.31
C ASN A 32 15.39 -1.43 -23.47
N SER A 33 15.02 -0.15 -23.52
CA SER A 33 15.52 0.78 -24.55
C SER A 33 17.02 1.05 -24.45
N ALA A 34 17.57 1.06 -23.23
CA ALA A 34 18.99 1.25 -22.98
C ALA A 34 19.81 -0.05 -23.03
N TRP A 35 19.20 -1.21 -23.28
CA TRP A 35 19.88 -2.50 -23.24
C TRP A 35 20.67 -2.79 -24.53
N LYS A 36 21.95 -3.15 -24.41
CA LYS A 36 22.77 -3.58 -25.56
C LYS A 36 22.91 -5.10 -25.57
N TYR A 37 22.29 -5.78 -26.55
CA TYR A 37 22.31 -7.24 -26.65
C TYR A 37 23.69 -7.87 -26.94
N GLY A 38 24.65 -7.08 -27.42
CA GLY A 38 26.03 -7.53 -27.68
C GLY A 38 26.94 -7.56 -26.44
N LEU A 39 26.50 -6.99 -25.32
CA LEU A 39 27.27 -6.93 -24.08
C LEU A 39 26.81 -7.99 -23.07
N SER A 40 27.68 -8.34 -22.14
CA SER A 40 27.32 -9.19 -21.00
C SER A 40 26.34 -8.44 -20.07
N VAL A 41 25.57 -9.20 -19.29
CA VAL A 41 24.62 -8.64 -18.31
C VAL A 41 25.36 -7.71 -17.34
N LYS A 42 26.45 -8.18 -16.71
CA LYS A 42 27.29 -7.38 -15.80
C LYS A 42 27.81 -6.08 -16.46
N SER A 43 28.29 -6.16 -17.70
CA SER A 43 28.77 -4.98 -18.44
C SER A 43 27.64 -3.99 -18.74
N ASN A 44 26.45 -4.46 -19.10
CA ASN A 44 25.29 -3.58 -19.30
C ASN A 44 24.88 -2.89 -18.01
N PHE A 45 24.80 -3.61 -16.89
CA PHE A 45 24.46 -3.02 -15.59
C PHE A 45 25.46 -1.92 -15.20
N ASN A 46 26.77 -2.21 -15.27
CA ASN A 46 27.82 -1.22 -15.01
C ASN A 46 27.70 -0.01 -15.94
N ARG A 47 27.43 -0.21 -17.23
CA ARG A 47 27.23 0.87 -18.22
C ARG A 47 26.01 1.74 -17.90
N LEU A 48 24.93 1.13 -17.41
CA LEU A 48 23.72 1.83 -17.02
C LEU A 48 23.88 2.56 -15.67
N GLY A 49 24.93 2.27 -14.91
CA GLY A 49 25.10 2.77 -13.54
C GLY A 49 24.26 2.00 -12.52
N LEU A 50 23.97 0.73 -12.79
CA LEU A 50 23.22 -0.18 -11.92
C LEU A 50 24.14 -1.25 -11.33
N ALA A 51 23.87 -1.65 -10.09
CA ALA A 51 24.56 -2.77 -9.47
C ALA A 51 24.10 -4.10 -10.09
N TYR A 52 25.07 -4.93 -10.50
CA TYR A 52 24.78 -6.29 -10.96
C TYR A 52 24.56 -7.25 -9.78
N ASP A 53 25.38 -7.12 -8.74
CA ASP A 53 25.26 -7.84 -7.47
C ASP A 53 25.09 -6.82 -6.34
N ALA A 54 24.04 -6.98 -5.55
CA ALA A 54 23.74 -6.09 -4.43
C ALA A 54 24.76 -6.24 -3.29
N ASN A 55 25.28 -7.45 -3.07
CA ASN A 55 26.25 -7.70 -2.00
C ASN A 55 27.61 -7.08 -2.34
N GLU A 56 28.04 -7.17 -3.61
CA GLU A 56 29.23 -6.46 -4.10
C GLU A 56 29.07 -4.93 -3.95
N ALA A 57 27.86 -4.40 -4.14
CA ALA A 57 27.60 -2.96 -4.10
C ALA A 57 27.44 -2.38 -2.68
N LEU A 58 26.81 -3.13 -1.76
CA LEU A 58 26.55 -2.71 -0.39
C LEU A 58 27.72 -3.05 0.57
N GLY A 59 28.60 -3.99 0.17
CA GLY A 59 29.62 -4.54 1.04
C GLY A 59 29.02 -5.39 2.17
N ASN A 60 29.86 -6.12 2.90
CA ASN A 60 29.43 -7.00 4.00
C ASN A 60 28.94 -6.24 5.26
N ASN A 61 28.69 -4.93 5.17
CA ASN A 61 28.32 -4.06 6.28
C ASN A 61 26.79 -4.02 6.51
N CYS A 62 26.13 -5.15 6.34
CA CYS A 62 24.70 -5.34 6.58
C CYS A 62 24.28 -5.10 8.05
N GLY A 63 25.25 -5.07 8.98
CA GLY A 63 24.97 -4.99 10.43
C GLY A 63 24.60 -3.62 11.00
N GLN A 64 24.73 -2.50 10.25
CA GLN A 64 24.56 -1.15 10.83
C GLN A 64 23.26 -0.41 10.44
N VAL A 65 22.42 -0.96 9.54
CA VAL A 65 21.27 -0.20 8.98
C VAL A 65 19.92 -0.51 9.67
N LEU A 66 19.94 -1.17 10.83
CA LEU A 66 18.74 -1.42 11.64
C LEU A 66 18.68 -0.54 12.91
N THR A 67 19.18 0.69 12.85
CA THR A 67 18.91 1.72 13.86
C THR A 67 18.09 2.83 13.24
N ASN A 68 16.92 3.05 13.82
CA ASN A 68 15.89 3.97 13.36
C ASN A 68 16.43 5.40 13.19
N GLY A 69 16.24 5.97 12.01
CA GLY A 69 15.81 7.37 11.85
C GLY A 69 16.71 8.47 12.40
N GLU A 70 17.99 8.51 12.06
CA GLU A 70 18.78 9.75 12.07
C GLU A 70 19.81 9.69 10.94
N TYR A 71 19.64 10.55 9.94
CA TYR A 71 20.62 10.71 8.86
C TYR A 71 21.68 11.69 9.37
N ASP A 72 22.65 11.17 10.14
CA ASP A 72 23.86 11.92 10.44
C ASP A 72 24.77 11.89 9.20
N ASP A 73 25.08 13.06 8.64
CA ASP A 73 25.94 13.28 7.47
C ASP A 73 27.44 12.97 7.77
N ASN A 74 27.74 12.36 8.93
CA ASN A 74 29.10 12.19 9.45
C ASN A 74 29.59 10.75 9.56
N ASP A 75 29.06 9.80 8.78
CA ASP A 75 29.71 8.51 8.61
C ASP A 75 30.94 8.62 7.69
N ALA A 76 32.12 8.69 8.32
CA ALA A 76 33.43 8.77 7.68
C ALA A 76 33.76 7.60 6.73
N VAL A 77 32.97 6.52 6.74
CA VAL A 77 33.14 5.34 5.88
C VAL A 77 32.57 5.56 4.47
N THR A 78 31.58 6.44 4.29
CA THR A 78 30.95 6.66 2.96
C THR A 78 31.72 7.66 2.09
N LYS A 79 32.68 8.42 2.65
CA LYS A 79 33.43 9.47 1.94
C LYS A 79 34.44 8.97 0.91
N ASN A 80 34.84 7.70 0.96
CA ASN A 80 35.94 7.16 0.14
C ASN A 80 35.50 6.38 -1.11
N MET A 81 34.20 6.26 -1.40
CA MET A 81 33.78 5.74 -2.71
C MET A 81 33.71 6.87 -3.73
N PRO A 82 34.33 6.71 -4.93
CA PRO A 82 34.19 7.69 -5.99
C PRO A 82 32.71 7.81 -6.36
N ARG A 83 32.11 8.98 -6.07
CA ARG A 83 30.73 9.30 -6.44
C ARG A 83 30.62 9.26 -7.97
N GLN A 84 30.22 8.11 -8.51
CA GLN A 84 30.04 7.98 -9.94
C GLN A 84 28.93 8.91 -10.42
N LYS A 85 29.17 9.62 -11.52
CA LYS A 85 28.19 10.53 -12.11
C LYS A 85 26.95 9.72 -12.49
N LYS A 86 25.78 10.19 -12.05
CA LYS A 86 24.49 9.54 -12.36
C LYS A 86 24.27 9.46 -13.87
N THR A 87 24.13 8.25 -14.38
CA THR A 87 23.77 7.98 -15.78
C THR A 87 22.36 8.49 -16.07
N SER A 88 22.08 8.87 -17.32
CA SER A 88 20.74 9.31 -17.77
C SER A 88 19.62 8.35 -17.38
N VAL A 89 19.87 7.03 -17.46
CA VAL A 89 18.88 6.00 -17.12
C VAL A 89 18.56 6.01 -15.62
N VAL A 90 19.57 6.19 -14.77
CA VAL A 90 19.39 6.26 -13.31
C VAL A 90 18.54 7.47 -12.94
N LYS A 91 18.77 8.63 -13.55
CA LYS A 91 17.97 9.84 -13.31
C LYS A 91 16.49 9.62 -13.62
N VAL A 92 16.19 9.05 -14.79
CA VAL A 92 14.81 8.73 -15.18
C VAL A 92 14.16 7.73 -14.21
N LEU A 93 14.92 6.72 -13.77
CA LEU A 93 14.40 5.74 -12.79
C LEU A 93 14.15 6.38 -11.42
N GLU A 94 15.02 7.28 -10.96
CA GLU A 94 14.84 8.04 -9.72
C GLU A 94 13.59 8.93 -9.79
N GLU A 95 13.36 9.61 -10.92
CA GLU A 95 12.14 10.41 -11.15
C GLU A 95 10.89 9.53 -11.12
N LEU A 96 10.88 8.40 -11.83
CA LEU A 96 9.76 7.46 -11.80
C LEU A 96 9.50 6.90 -10.39
N ALA A 97 10.55 6.66 -9.61
CA ALA A 97 10.42 6.20 -8.22
C ALA A 97 9.80 7.26 -7.32
N LYS A 98 10.16 8.54 -7.48
CA LYS A 98 9.55 9.66 -6.75
C LYS A 98 8.05 9.78 -7.03
N HIS A 99 7.62 9.52 -8.25
CA HIS A 99 6.21 9.61 -8.67
C HIS A 99 5.40 8.32 -8.46
N LYS A 100 5.86 7.41 -7.60
CA LYS A 100 5.12 6.18 -7.29
C LYS A 100 3.77 6.53 -6.63
N LYS A 101 2.67 6.08 -7.26
CA LYS A 101 1.32 6.23 -6.71
C LYS A 101 1.22 5.47 -5.37
N GLN A 102 0.89 6.18 -4.31
CA GLN A 102 0.51 5.57 -3.04
C GLN A 102 -0.94 5.10 -3.13
N LYS A 103 -1.23 3.92 -2.57
CA LYS A 103 -2.63 3.48 -2.46
C LYS A 103 -3.31 4.33 -1.39
N PRO A 104 -4.55 4.79 -1.62
CA PRO A 104 -5.29 5.50 -0.58
C PRO A 104 -5.51 4.59 0.62
N VAL A 105 -5.55 5.18 1.81
CA VAL A 105 -5.82 4.45 3.06
C VAL A 105 -7.29 4.05 3.08
N PHE A 106 -7.54 2.76 3.21
CA PHE A 106 -8.88 2.17 3.27
C PHE A 106 -9.27 1.83 4.71
N VAL A 107 -10.51 2.19 5.08
CA VAL A 107 -11.16 1.90 6.36
C VAL A 107 -12.55 1.33 6.04
N SER A 108 -12.98 0.27 6.75
CA SER A 108 -14.30 -0.35 6.52
C SER A 108 -15.44 0.61 6.90
N GLY A 109 -16.66 0.36 6.43
CA GLY A 109 -17.82 1.18 6.78
C GLY A 109 -18.09 1.16 8.29
N ASP A 110 -18.05 -0.02 8.90
CA ASP A 110 -18.27 -0.21 10.33
C ASP A 110 -17.22 0.51 11.18
N ASP A 111 -15.94 0.44 10.80
CA ASP A 111 -14.86 1.16 11.48
C ASP A 111 -15.03 2.68 11.34
N GLN A 112 -15.49 3.16 10.18
CA GLN A 112 -15.77 4.59 9.99
C GLN A 112 -16.91 5.05 10.90
N LEU A 113 -18.00 4.29 10.96
CA LEU A 113 -19.11 4.56 11.88
C LEU A 113 -18.63 4.57 13.32
N PHE A 114 -17.87 3.56 13.74
CA PHE A 114 -17.30 3.47 15.08
C PHE A 114 -16.41 4.69 15.40
N CYS A 115 -15.57 5.13 14.47
CA CYS A 115 -14.79 6.36 14.65
C CYS A 115 -15.66 7.62 14.78
N ILE A 116 -16.69 7.75 13.95
CA ILE A 116 -17.62 8.89 14.01
C ILE A 116 -18.34 8.92 15.36
N TYR A 117 -18.84 7.76 15.84
CA TYR A 117 -19.45 7.65 17.16
C TYR A 117 -18.52 8.13 18.28
N ASN A 118 -17.29 7.64 18.30
CA ASN A 118 -16.32 8.01 19.34
C ASN A 118 -15.95 9.51 19.30
N LEU A 119 -15.83 10.10 18.10
CA LEU A 119 -15.50 11.52 17.94
C LEU A 119 -16.61 12.47 18.39
N GLU A 120 -17.87 12.01 18.39
CA GLU A 120 -19.02 12.83 18.81
C GLU A 120 -19.38 12.61 20.28
N MET A 121 -19.23 11.38 20.78
CA MET A 121 -19.58 11.05 22.16
C MET A 121 -18.48 11.44 23.16
N TYR A 122 -17.21 11.42 22.74
CA TYR A 122 -16.05 11.68 23.59
C TYR A 122 -15.21 12.85 23.07
N PRO A 123 -14.49 13.57 23.96
CA PRO A 123 -13.49 14.55 23.56
C PRO A 123 -12.39 13.94 22.69
N GLU A 124 -11.81 14.73 21.77
CA GLU A 124 -10.94 14.25 20.68
C GLU A 124 -9.66 13.48 21.11
N ASP A 125 -9.25 13.60 22.38
CA ASP A 125 -8.01 13.01 22.91
C ASP A 125 -8.24 11.99 24.06
N ASP A 126 -9.49 11.71 24.46
CA ASP A 126 -9.78 10.80 25.57
C ASP A 126 -9.98 9.34 25.10
N PHE A 127 -8.89 8.71 24.69
CA PHE A 127 -8.90 7.33 24.22
C PHE A 127 -9.12 6.30 25.33
N GLU A 128 -8.86 6.65 26.59
CA GLU A 128 -9.10 5.74 27.72
C GLU A 128 -10.60 5.56 27.94
N SER A 129 -11.37 6.65 27.92
CA SER A 129 -12.83 6.59 28.03
C SER A 129 -13.46 5.84 26.85
N MET A 130 -12.99 6.09 25.61
CA MET A 130 -13.44 5.35 24.42
C MET A 130 -13.20 3.84 24.55
N SER A 131 -12.08 3.42 25.17
CA SER A 131 -11.78 2.00 25.35
C SER A 131 -12.70 1.30 26.35
N ARG A 132 -13.22 2.05 27.34
CA ARG A 132 -14.12 1.57 28.38
C ARG A 132 -15.60 1.67 28.01
N ASP A 133 -15.90 2.24 26.84
CA ASP A 133 -17.27 2.38 26.35
C ASP A 133 -17.94 1.00 26.16
N PRO A 134 -19.19 0.81 26.60
CA PRO A 134 -19.91 -0.46 26.41
C PRO A 134 -20.12 -0.85 24.94
N LYS A 135 -20.17 0.12 24.01
CA LYS A 135 -20.30 -0.17 22.57
C LYS A 135 -18.98 -0.56 21.92
N ASN A 136 -17.86 -0.52 22.64
CA ASN A 136 -16.60 -1.14 22.21
C ASN A 136 -16.68 -2.68 22.30
N VAL A 137 -17.49 -3.29 21.44
CA VAL A 137 -17.75 -4.75 21.43
C VAL A 137 -16.47 -5.56 21.25
N TYR A 138 -15.53 -5.05 20.45
CA TYR A 138 -14.26 -5.71 20.16
C TYR A 138 -13.18 -5.47 21.21
N GLN A 139 -13.51 -4.76 22.29
CA GLN A 139 -12.61 -4.51 23.41
C GLN A 139 -11.27 -3.90 22.95
N LEU A 140 -11.35 -2.96 22.00
CA LEU A 140 -10.17 -2.28 21.48
C LEU A 140 -9.47 -1.50 22.59
N THR A 141 -8.16 -1.68 22.69
CA THR A 141 -7.30 -0.90 23.60
C THR A 141 -7.25 0.57 23.16
N SER A 142 -6.99 1.48 24.09
CA SER A 142 -6.90 2.93 23.80
C SER A 142 -5.98 3.27 22.63
N LYS A 143 -4.79 2.66 22.56
CA LYS A 143 -3.85 2.82 21.44
C LYS A 143 -4.36 2.26 20.11
N GLN A 144 -5.21 1.22 20.13
CA GLN A 144 -5.82 0.70 18.90
C GLN A 144 -6.89 1.66 18.38
N ILE A 145 -7.70 2.24 19.28
CA ILE A 145 -8.70 3.25 18.94
C ILE A 145 -8.03 4.50 18.39
N GLU A 146 -6.97 4.98 19.04
CA GLU A 146 -6.16 6.11 18.56
C GLU A 146 -5.64 5.87 17.13
N ARG A 147 -5.03 4.71 16.87
CA ARG A 147 -4.55 4.33 15.54
C ARG A 147 -5.68 4.27 14.52
N LEU A 148 -6.85 3.77 14.92
CA LEU A 148 -8.01 3.64 14.05
C LEU A 148 -8.56 5.02 13.67
N ILE A 149 -8.71 5.92 14.64
CA ILE A 149 -9.14 7.31 14.42
C ILE A 149 -8.12 8.05 13.55
N ASN A 150 -6.82 7.92 13.83
CA ASN A 150 -5.77 8.54 13.03
C ASN A 150 -5.76 8.01 11.59
N LYS A 151 -6.06 6.73 11.40
CA LYS A 151 -6.25 6.13 10.08
C LYS A 151 -7.50 6.69 9.38
N PHE A 152 -8.61 6.84 10.10
CA PHE A 152 -9.85 7.41 9.58
C PHE A 152 -9.68 8.88 9.14
N LYS A 153 -8.97 9.69 9.92
CA LYS A 153 -8.65 11.10 9.58
C LYS A 153 -7.94 11.26 8.22
N GLN A 154 -7.22 10.23 7.76
CA GLN A 154 -6.52 10.22 6.47
C GLN A 154 -7.41 9.81 5.29
N THR A 155 -8.61 9.28 5.55
CA THR A 155 -9.52 8.78 4.52
C THR A 155 -10.50 9.87 4.07
N THR A 156 -11.01 9.75 2.84
CA THR A 156 -12.04 10.65 2.29
C THR A 156 -13.34 10.64 3.10
N GLY A 157 -13.62 9.56 3.84
CA GLY A 157 -14.77 9.45 4.73
C GLY A 157 -14.77 10.50 5.85
N PHE A 158 -13.60 10.87 6.38
CA PHE A 158 -13.49 11.92 7.38
C PHE A 158 -13.84 13.31 6.80
N GLN A 159 -13.44 13.59 5.56
CA GLN A 159 -13.83 14.83 4.87
C GLN A 159 -15.34 14.90 4.64
N LYS A 160 -16.00 13.77 4.39
CA LYS A 160 -17.45 13.71 4.29
C LYS A 160 -18.09 14.01 5.65
N TYR A 161 -17.63 13.33 6.70
CA TYR A 161 -18.08 13.57 8.07
C TYR A 161 -17.97 15.04 8.49
N LEU A 162 -16.87 15.74 8.17
CA LEU A 162 -16.74 17.17 8.48
C LEU A 162 -17.77 18.04 7.77
N LYS A 163 -18.14 17.70 6.53
CA LYS A 163 -19.20 18.42 5.79
C LYS A 163 -20.56 18.17 6.42
N ASP A 164 -20.85 16.92 6.74
CA ASP A 164 -22.10 16.50 7.37
C ASP A 164 -22.24 17.15 8.77
N LYS A 165 -21.12 17.28 9.51
CA LYS A 165 -21.07 17.98 10.80
C LYS A 165 -21.35 19.48 10.66
N GLN A 166 -20.86 20.10 9.59
CA GLN A 166 -21.11 21.51 9.29
C GLN A 166 -22.55 21.75 8.82
N SER A 167 -23.17 20.80 8.12
CA SER A 167 -24.57 20.91 7.67
C SER A 167 -25.57 20.66 8.81
N GLY A 168 -25.15 19.99 9.89
CA GLY A 168 -26.01 19.65 11.03
C GLY A 168 -26.91 18.43 10.77
N GLU A 169 -26.64 17.66 9.72
CA GLU A 169 -27.44 16.48 9.31
C GLU A 169 -26.98 15.18 10.00
N LEU A 170 -26.03 15.25 10.92
CA LEU A 170 -25.50 14.06 11.62
C LEU A 170 -26.47 13.54 12.68
N ALA A 171 -27.40 12.68 12.28
CA ALA A 171 -28.22 11.89 13.20
C ALA A 171 -27.47 10.61 13.62
N ILE A 172 -26.60 10.72 14.63
CA ILE A 172 -25.79 9.60 15.16
C ILE A 172 -26.69 8.52 15.77
N ASP A 173 -27.79 8.92 16.41
CA ASP A 173 -28.73 8.00 17.06
C ASP A 173 -29.45 7.08 16.06
N GLU A 174 -29.73 7.55 14.85
CA GLU A 174 -30.40 6.76 13.81
C GLU A 174 -29.45 5.71 13.18
N LEU A 175 -28.14 5.98 13.17
CA LEU A 175 -27.14 5.10 12.56
C LEU A 175 -26.73 3.93 13.46
N PHE A 176 -26.95 4.03 14.77
CA PHE A 176 -26.52 3.04 15.75
C PHE A 176 -27.66 2.37 16.53
N ASN A 177 -28.87 2.95 16.54
CA ASN A 177 -30.03 2.34 17.19
C ASN A 177 -30.95 1.64 16.17
N GLU A 178 -30.45 0.59 15.52
CA GLU A 178 -31.33 -0.38 14.84
C GLU A 178 -32.34 -1.01 15.82
N GLU A 179 -32.02 -1.10 17.12
CA GLU A 179 -32.92 -1.69 18.13
C GLU A 179 -34.21 -0.89 18.35
N LEU A 180 -34.24 0.42 18.11
CA LEU A 180 -35.47 1.21 18.24
C LEU A 180 -36.42 1.00 17.07
N ILE A 181 -35.89 0.72 15.87
CA ILE A 181 -36.69 0.48 14.67
C ILE A 181 -37.43 -0.87 14.81
N TRP A 182 -36.74 -1.93 15.26
CA TRP A 182 -37.38 -3.23 15.52
C TRP A 182 -38.35 -3.19 16.70
N CYS A 183 -38.07 -2.42 17.76
CA CYS A 183 -39.01 -2.22 18.86
C CYS A 183 -40.24 -1.41 18.45
N GLN A 184 -40.09 -0.33 17.67
CA GLN A 184 -41.22 0.50 17.20
C GLN A 184 -42.08 -0.21 16.15
N LEU A 185 -41.49 -0.98 15.23
CA LEU A 185 -42.25 -1.80 14.30
C LEU A 185 -42.98 -2.95 15.02
N SER A 186 -42.35 -3.59 16.00
CA SER A 186 -42.99 -4.64 16.81
C SER A 186 -44.18 -4.12 17.62
N LEU A 187 -44.03 -2.96 18.28
CA LEU A 187 -45.11 -2.31 19.01
C LEU A 187 -46.26 -1.85 18.09
N ARG A 188 -45.96 -1.33 16.89
CA ARG A 188 -46.99 -0.95 15.91
C ARG A 188 -47.77 -2.15 15.38
N VAL A 189 -47.10 -3.27 15.08
CA VAL A 189 -47.75 -4.50 14.62
C VAL A 189 -48.61 -5.12 15.73
N MET A 190 -48.11 -5.14 16.98
CA MET A 190 -48.88 -5.59 18.15
C MET A 190 -50.13 -4.72 18.38
N TYR A 191 -50.02 -3.39 18.26
CA TYR A 191 -51.15 -2.48 18.45
C TYR A 191 -52.25 -2.68 17.38
N TYR A 192 -51.87 -2.91 16.12
CA TYR A 192 -52.83 -3.20 15.05
C TYR A 192 -53.55 -4.54 15.23
N ILE A 193 -52.85 -5.57 15.71
CA ILE A 193 -53.45 -6.88 16.02
C ILE A 193 -54.41 -6.76 17.21
N PHE A 194 -54.07 -5.99 18.24
CA PHE A 194 -54.91 -5.79 19.42
C PHE A 194 -56.19 -5.00 19.12
N ILE A 195 -56.12 -4.00 18.24
CA ILE A 195 -57.29 -3.24 17.78
C ILE A 195 -58.23 -4.13 16.94
N LEU A 196 -57.70 -4.99 16.06
CA LEU A 196 -58.53 -5.90 15.26
C LEU A 196 -59.26 -6.95 16.10
N PHE A 197 -58.69 -7.38 17.22
CA PHE A 197 -59.29 -8.39 18.11
C PHE A 197 -60.31 -7.81 19.12
N SER A 198 -60.36 -6.50 19.29
CA SER A 198 -61.33 -5.83 20.16
C SER A 198 -62.63 -5.43 19.45
N PHE A 199 -62.76 -5.73 18.16
CA PHE A 199 -63.93 -5.44 17.31
C PHE A 199 -64.64 -6.71 16.77
N ILE A 200 -64.35 -7.89 17.36
CA ILE A 200 -65.06 -9.16 17.14
C ILE A 200 -65.74 -9.54 18.46
#